data_AF-A0A814SIY4-F1
#
_entry.id   AF-A0A814SIY4-F1
#
_cell.length_a   1.000
_cell.length_b   1.000
_cell.length_c   1.000
_cell.angle_alpha   90.00
_cell.angle_beta   90.00
_cell.angle_gamma   90.00
#
_symmetry.space_group_name_H-M   'P 1'
#
loop_
_entity.id
_entity.type
_entity.pdbx_description
1 polymer ?
#
loop_
_entity_poly.entity_id
_entity_poly.type
_entity_poly.pdbx_seq_one_letter_code
_entity_poly.pdbx_strand_id
1 'polypeptide(L)'
;MQFTIAISVFSILFSINVGLNIDEYVKEIDKLSLNETFVEEYYKWSFDLFSQPDYLYGEKMNFPCNPSLGDNKTTATSVHQLRPSDVKVIGALGDSLTAALGAHAITIAGLLVENRGLSWSIGGDHNFNKVMSLPNIVKQYTPNLKGYSTKFSISFLNGQNSSNNGLNVAKSGGRSYHMLNQAQMLIDRIKADKTYDFNNDWKVVTFFVGGNDLCDFCVDTNMHTPEEFTGYVRDALDLLHASLPRTFVNLVLVLDIR
;
A
#
# COMPACT_ATOMS: atom_id res chain seq x y z
N MET A 1 -1.22 22.72 0.50
CA MET A 1 -0.89 23.16 1.88
C MET A 1 -1.35 22.15 2.94
N GLN A 2 -2.58 21.64 2.89
CA GLN A 2 -3.08 20.63 3.86
C GLN A 2 -2.38 19.26 3.77
N PHE A 3 -2.07 18.77 2.56
CA PHE A 3 -1.26 17.55 2.38
C PHE A 3 0.16 17.68 2.97
N THR A 4 0.71 18.90 2.96
CA THR A 4 2.07 19.20 3.39
C THR A 4 2.23 19.05 4.90
N ILE A 5 1.23 19.44 5.71
CA ILE A 5 1.32 19.40 7.18
C ILE A 5 1.25 17.96 7.71
N ALA A 6 0.36 17.13 7.14
CA ALA A 6 0.27 15.71 7.51
C ALA A 6 1.57 14.95 7.15
N ILE A 7 2.15 15.23 5.98
CA ILE A 7 3.44 14.67 5.57
C ILE A 7 4.58 15.19 6.47
N SER A 8 4.54 16.46 6.89
CA SER A 8 5.62 17.07 7.71
C SER A 8 5.76 16.42 9.08
N VAL A 9 4.66 16.14 9.79
CA VAL A 9 4.70 15.44 11.09
C VAL A 9 5.08 13.96 10.90
N PHE A 10 4.68 13.37 9.78
CA PHE A 10 5.04 12.00 9.38
C PHE A 10 6.54 11.86 9.09
N SER A 11 7.14 12.82 8.39
CA SER A 11 8.58 12.85 8.10
C SER A 11 9.42 13.09 9.35
N ILE A 12 8.95 13.89 10.31
CA ILE A 12 9.71 14.18 11.54
C ILE A 12 9.75 12.97 12.49
N LEU A 13 8.67 12.18 12.56
CA LEU A 13 8.58 11.04 13.50
C LEU A 13 9.15 9.71 12.96
N PHE A 14 9.30 9.55 11.64
CA PHE A 14 9.65 8.26 11.03
C PHE A 14 11.04 8.23 10.35
N SER A 15 11.76 9.36 10.29
CA SER A 15 13.06 9.44 9.61
C SER A 15 14.27 9.02 10.47
N ILE A 16 14.06 8.36 11.60
CA ILE A 16 15.17 7.96 12.49
C ILE A 16 15.13 6.45 12.78
N ASN A 17 15.77 5.72 11.86
CA ASN A 17 16.66 4.59 12.09
C ASN A 17 16.15 3.23 12.62
N VAL A 18 14.93 3.09 13.11
CA VAL A 18 14.42 1.76 13.50
C VAL A 18 12.93 1.74 13.25
N GLY A 19 12.39 0.71 12.59
CA GLY A 19 10.95 0.60 12.38
C GLY A 19 10.21 0.89 13.70
N LEU A 20 9.27 1.85 13.67
CA LEU A 20 8.47 2.34 14.80
C LEU A 20 9.03 1.96 16.20
N ASN A 21 10.01 2.73 16.70
CA ASN A 21 10.32 2.71 18.12
C ASN A 21 9.14 3.33 18.88
N ILE A 22 8.24 2.49 19.38
CA ILE A 22 6.99 2.93 20.03
C ILE A 22 7.29 3.84 21.23
N ASP A 23 8.34 3.56 21.99
CA ASP A 23 8.67 4.34 23.18
C ASP A 23 9.14 5.76 22.82
N GLU A 24 9.91 5.87 21.73
CA GLU A 24 10.37 7.17 21.21
C GLU A 24 9.22 7.94 20.55
N TYR A 25 8.36 7.26 19.79
CA TYR A 25 7.14 7.85 19.24
C TYR A 25 6.24 8.39 20.35
N VAL A 26 5.92 7.58 21.37
CA VAL A 26 5.10 7.98 22.50
C VAL A 26 5.72 9.18 23.21
N LYS A 27 7.04 9.19 23.40
CA LYS A 27 7.74 10.32 24.02
C LYS A 27 7.64 11.61 23.20
N GLU A 28 7.73 11.54 21.88
CA GLU A 28 7.54 12.71 21.01
C GLU A 28 6.07 13.16 20.98
N ILE A 29 5.12 12.23 20.98
CA ILE A 29 3.70 12.55 21.11
C ILE A 29 3.42 13.22 22.46
N ASP A 30 4.00 12.72 23.55
CA ASP A 30 3.88 13.34 24.88
C ASP A 30 4.41 14.77 24.85
N LYS A 31 5.59 15.00 24.26
CA LYS A 31 6.14 16.37 24.08
C LYS A 31 5.22 17.27 23.28
N LEU A 32 4.69 16.79 22.15
CA LEU A 32 3.76 17.56 21.31
C LEU A 32 2.45 17.86 22.04
N SER A 33 1.94 16.90 22.82
CA SER A 33 0.70 17.05 23.60
C SER A 33 0.82 18.04 24.75
N LEU A 34 2.04 18.33 25.20
CA LEU A 34 2.34 19.33 26.25
C LEU A 34 2.56 20.74 25.68
N ASN A 35 2.65 20.90 24.35
CA ASN A 35 2.80 22.20 23.71
C ASN A 35 1.42 22.80 23.42
N GLU A 36 0.98 23.75 24.25
CA GLU A 36 -0.34 24.38 24.15
C GLU A 36 -0.62 24.95 22.75
N THR A 37 0.35 25.64 22.13
CA THR A 37 0.18 26.21 20.78
C THR A 37 0.00 25.13 19.73
N PHE A 38 0.78 24.04 19.80
CA PHE A 38 0.61 22.91 18.88
C PHE A 38 -0.77 22.28 19.06
N VAL A 39 -1.18 22.06 20.30
CA VAL A 39 -2.47 21.44 20.63
C VAL A 39 -3.63 22.30 20.13
N GLU A 40 -3.60 23.62 20.37
CA GLU A 40 -4.63 24.55 19.91
C GLU A 40 -4.74 24.58 18.38
N GLU A 41 -3.62 24.72 17.67
CA GLU A 41 -3.61 24.71 16.20
C GLU A 41 -4.04 23.34 15.67
N TYR A 42 -3.51 22.24 16.22
CA TYR A 42 -3.91 20.89 15.82
C TYR A 42 -5.41 20.70 15.97
N TYR A 43 -6.00 21.05 17.13
CA TYR A 43 -7.45 20.90 17.33
C TYR A 43 -8.27 21.79 16.41
N LYS A 44 -7.88 23.05 16.23
CA LYS A 44 -8.56 23.98 15.33
C LYS A 44 -8.61 23.44 13.90
N TRP A 45 -7.46 23.09 13.34
CA TRP A 45 -7.39 22.57 11.96
C TRP A 45 -8.01 21.18 11.82
N SER A 46 -7.83 20.32 12.81
CA SER A 46 -8.40 18.97 12.81
C SER A 46 -9.93 19.01 12.92
N PHE A 47 -10.47 19.90 13.76
CA PHE A 47 -11.91 20.03 13.91
C PHE A 47 -12.57 20.50 12.61
N ASP A 48 -12.05 21.56 11.99
CA ASP A 48 -12.57 22.08 10.72
C ASP A 48 -12.50 21.03 9.61
N LEU A 49 -11.40 20.27 9.58
CA LEU A 49 -11.17 19.24 8.58
C LEU A 49 -12.05 18.00 8.81
N PHE A 50 -12.13 17.49 10.03
CA PHE A 50 -12.91 16.28 10.38
C PHE A 50 -14.42 16.54 10.41
N SER A 51 -14.84 17.80 10.51
CA SER A 51 -16.24 18.21 10.42
C SER A 51 -16.77 18.18 8.98
N GLN A 52 -15.90 18.05 7.97
CA GLN A 52 -16.36 17.93 6.60
C GLN A 52 -17.06 16.57 6.39
N PRO A 53 -18.27 16.57 5.80
CA PRO A 53 -19.08 15.34 5.66
C PRO A 53 -18.39 14.29 4.78
N ASP A 54 -17.46 14.72 3.93
CA ASP A 54 -16.70 13.93 2.98
C ASP A 54 -15.22 13.77 3.38
N TYR A 55 -14.79 14.22 4.57
CA TYR A 55 -13.38 14.21 4.98
C TYR A 55 -12.66 12.87 4.73
N LEU A 56 -13.31 11.76 5.09
CA LEU A 56 -12.69 10.44 5.06
C LEU A 56 -12.63 9.79 3.68
N TYR A 57 -13.52 10.18 2.77
CA TYR A 57 -13.75 9.45 1.52
C TYR A 57 -13.83 10.35 0.28
N GLY A 58 -13.84 11.66 0.47
CA GLY A 58 -14.13 12.65 -0.55
C GLY A 58 -15.57 12.57 -1.07
N GLU A 59 -15.83 13.38 -2.09
CA GLU A 59 -17.09 13.34 -2.81
C GLU A 59 -17.33 12.00 -3.49
N LYS A 60 -18.61 11.67 -3.69
CA LYS A 60 -19.01 10.46 -4.40
C LYS A 60 -18.52 10.52 -5.86
N MET A 61 -17.75 9.52 -6.26
CA MET A 61 -17.23 9.41 -7.62
C MET A 61 -18.16 8.58 -8.53
N ASN A 62 -18.24 8.98 -9.80
CA ASN A 62 -18.85 8.17 -10.86
C ASN A 62 -17.75 7.49 -11.67
N PHE A 63 -17.92 6.20 -11.95
CA PHE A 63 -16.95 5.47 -12.76
C PHE A 63 -17.00 5.98 -14.21
N PRO A 64 -15.90 6.52 -14.76
CA PRO A 64 -15.93 7.24 -16.04
C PRO A 64 -15.91 6.32 -17.26
N CYS A 65 -15.64 5.03 -17.08
CA CYS A 65 -15.44 4.07 -18.16
C CYS A 65 -16.64 3.14 -18.31
N ASN A 66 -16.86 2.61 -19.52
CA ASN A 66 -17.89 1.59 -19.77
C ASN A 66 -17.39 0.19 -19.34
N PRO A 67 -17.98 -0.45 -18.32
CA PRO A 67 -17.56 -1.77 -17.84
C PRO A 67 -17.75 -2.89 -18.86
N SER A 68 -18.69 -2.74 -19.81
CA SER A 68 -19.04 -3.76 -20.79
C SER A 68 -18.03 -3.91 -21.94
N LEU A 69 -17.03 -3.04 -22.04
CA LEU A 69 -16.00 -3.10 -23.09
C LEU A 69 -15.03 -4.29 -22.95
N GLY A 70 -15.14 -5.09 -21.88
CA GLY A 70 -14.25 -6.21 -21.57
C GLY A 70 -14.77 -7.62 -21.87
N ASP A 71 -16.02 -7.78 -22.35
CA ASP A 71 -16.73 -9.07 -22.45
C ASP A 71 -16.28 -10.01 -23.60
N ASN A 72 -15.12 -9.74 -24.22
CA ASN A 72 -14.60 -10.62 -25.27
C ASN A 72 -14.14 -11.96 -24.66
N LYS A 73 -14.79 -13.06 -25.07
CA LYS A 73 -14.80 -14.42 -24.48
C LYS A 73 -13.45 -15.14 -24.39
N THR A 74 -12.38 -14.65 -25.00
CA THR A 74 -11.07 -15.33 -25.00
C THR A 74 -10.17 -14.78 -23.90
N THR A 75 -9.70 -15.65 -23.01
CA THR A 75 -8.71 -15.30 -21.97
C THR A 75 -7.40 -14.87 -22.59
N ALA A 76 -6.81 -13.76 -22.11
CA ALA A 76 -5.50 -13.31 -22.55
C ALA A 76 -4.44 -14.42 -22.38
N THR A 77 -3.55 -14.56 -23.36
CA THR A 77 -2.43 -15.54 -23.32
C THR A 77 -1.07 -14.87 -23.09
N SER A 78 -1.02 -13.55 -23.28
CA SER A 78 0.17 -12.72 -23.09
C SER A 78 -0.22 -11.40 -22.43
N VAL A 79 0.76 -10.78 -21.74
CA VAL A 79 0.61 -9.49 -21.08
C VAL A 79 0.22 -8.37 -22.05
N HIS A 80 0.63 -8.46 -23.32
CA HIS A 80 0.28 -7.48 -24.35
C HIS A 80 -1.20 -7.50 -24.76
N GLN A 81 -1.94 -8.55 -24.39
CA GLN A 81 -3.37 -8.70 -24.65
C GLN A 81 -4.21 -8.57 -23.38
N LEU A 82 -3.56 -8.33 -22.23
CA LEU A 82 -4.21 -8.34 -20.93
C LEU A 82 -5.18 -7.18 -20.79
N ARG A 83 -6.44 -7.48 -20.48
CA ARG A 83 -7.48 -6.47 -20.19
C ARG A 83 -7.86 -6.50 -18.71
N PRO A 84 -8.47 -5.43 -18.18
CA PRO A 84 -8.97 -5.42 -16.81
C PRO A 84 -9.93 -6.58 -16.47
N SER A 85 -10.73 -7.07 -17.44
CA SER A 85 -11.66 -8.20 -17.26
C SER A 85 -10.96 -9.58 -17.17
N ASP A 86 -9.72 -9.69 -17.64
CA ASP A 86 -8.93 -10.92 -17.56
C ASP A 86 -8.32 -11.11 -16.17
N VAL A 87 -8.06 -10.02 -15.43
CA VAL A 87 -7.41 -10.04 -14.11
C VAL A 87 -8.33 -10.68 -13.07
N LYS A 88 -7.85 -11.75 -12.41
CA LYS A 88 -8.60 -12.48 -11.38
C LYS A 88 -8.04 -12.28 -9.98
N VAL A 89 -6.76 -11.94 -9.87
CA VAL A 89 -6.04 -11.81 -8.61
C VAL A 89 -5.26 -10.49 -8.59
N ILE A 90 -5.32 -9.80 -7.45
CA ILE A 90 -4.50 -8.61 -7.19
C ILE A 90 -3.61 -8.85 -5.96
N GLY A 91 -2.33 -8.48 -6.08
CA GLY A 91 -1.32 -8.61 -5.04
C GLY A 91 -0.50 -7.33 -4.92
N ALA A 92 0.15 -7.12 -3.78
CA ALA A 92 1.02 -5.96 -3.61
C ALA A 92 2.11 -6.23 -2.59
N LEU A 93 3.29 -5.69 -2.88
CA LEU A 93 4.45 -5.68 -2.01
C LEU A 93 5.04 -4.26 -1.97
N GLY A 94 5.62 -3.91 -0.83
CA GLY A 94 6.06 -2.55 -0.57
C GLY A 94 6.20 -2.21 0.91
N ASP A 95 6.00 -0.93 1.20
CA ASP A 95 6.18 -0.32 2.53
C ASP A 95 4.87 0.19 3.17
N SER A 96 4.99 1.18 4.07
CA SER A 96 3.87 1.80 4.79
C SER A 96 2.83 2.45 3.89
N LEU A 97 3.23 2.95 2.71
CA LEU A 97 2.29 3.54 1.74
C LEU A 97 1.38 2.47 1.14
N THR A 98 1.95 1.30 0.81
CA THR A 98 1.19 0.16 0.30
C THR A 98 0.34 -0.50 1.40
N ALA A 99 0.81 -0.46 2.65
CA ALA A 99 0.06 -0.91 3.81
C ALA A 99 -1.05 0.07 4.26
N ALA A 100 -1.11 1.27 3.68
CA ALA A 100 -2.06 2.33 4.03
C ALA A 100 -2.00 2.71 5.52
N LEU A 101 -0.79 2.84 6.04
CA LEU A 101 -0.54 3.32 7.40
C LEU A 101 -1.13 4.73 7.55
N GLY A 102 -2.01 4.91 8.54
CA GLY A 102 -2.62 6.20 8.85
C GLY A 102 -3.67 6.71 7.84
N ALA A 103 -4.06 5.93 6.82
CA ALA A 103 -4.97 6.40 5.76
C ALA A 103 -6.39 6.80 6.25
N HIS A 104 -6.76 6.44 7.48
CA HIS A 104 -8.01 6.80 8.14
C HIS A 104 -7.76 7.35 9.56
N ALA A 105 -6.59 7.95 9.79
CA ALA A 105 -6.24 8.45 11.11
C ALA A 105 -6.94 9.79 11.39
N ILE A 106 -7.83 9.78 12.39
CA ILE A 106 -8.40 10.99 12.99
C ILE A 106 -7.73 11.35 14.33
N THR A 107 -6.85 10.47 14.80
CA THR A 107 -6.05 10.67 16.00
C THR A 107 -4.60 10.33 15.71
N ILE A 108 -3.70 10.90 16.51
CA ILE A 108 -2.28 10.58 16.50
C ILE A 108 -2.04 9.07 16.70
N ALA A 109 -2.79 8.42 17.59
CA ALA A 109 -2.72 6.97 17.76
C ALA A 109 -3.15 6.20 16.50
N GLY A 110 -4.11 6.74 15.75
CA GLY A 110 -4.57 6.20 14.47
C GLY A 110 -3.48 6.16 13.38
N LEU A 111 -2.41 6.97 13.50
CA LEU A 111 -1.27 6.93 12.57
C LEU A 111 -0.49 5.60 12.65
N LEU A 112 -0.67 4.83 13.73
CA LEU A 112 -0.05 3.50 13.89
C LEU A 112 -0.90 2.36 13.30
N VAL A 113 -2.05 2.68 12.70
CA VAL A 113 -2.99 1.69 12.16
C VAL A 113 -2.83 1.59 10.64
N GLU A 114 -2.59 0.37 10.16
CA GLU A 114 -2.55 0.06 8.73
C GLU A 114 -3.95 -0.21 8.21
N ASN A 115 -4.56 0.79 7.58
CA ASN A 115 -5.89 0.68 6.98
C ASN A 115 -5.79 0.03 5.60
N ARG A 116 -5.26 -1.21 5.54
CA ARG A 116 -4.94 -1.91 4.28
C ARG A 116 -6.12 -2.00 3.31
N GLY A 117 -7.35 -2.10 3.82
CA GLY A 117 -8.58 -2.05 3.02
C GLY A 117 -8.79 -0.76 2.23
N LEU A 118 -8.15 0.33 2.63
CA LEU A 118 -8.15 1.64 1.95
C LEU A 118 -6.89 1.89 1.11
N SER A 119 -5.98 0.91 1.01
CA SER A 119 -4.78 1.04 0.20
C SER A 119 -5.11 1.35 -1.26
N TRP A 120 -4.45 2.35 -1.83
CA TRP A 120 -4.68 2.79 -3.20
C TRP A 120 -4.40 1.67 -4.22
N SER A 121 -3.45 0.77 -3.93
CA SER A 121 -2.99 -0.27 -4.85
C SER A 121 -3.63 -1.64 -4.63
N ILE A 122 -4.14 -1.92 -3.42
CA ILE A 122 -4.67 -3.25 -3.06
C ILE A 122 -5.84 -3.25 -2.07
N GLY A 123 -6.32 -2.07 -1.64
CA GLY A 123 -7.49 -1.96 -0.78
C GLY A 123 -8.80 -2.21 -1.52
N GLY A 124 -9.66 -3.07 -0.96
CA GLY A 124 -10.96 -3.41 -1.53
C GLY A 124 -12.17 -2.97 -0.70
N ASP A 125 -11.96 -2.15 0.34
CA ASP A 125 -13.07 -1.61 1.13
C ASP A 125 -13.95 -0.67 0.28
N HIS A 126 -15.25 -0.72 0.55
CA HIS A 126 -16.28 -0.01 -0.20
C HIS A 126 -16.24 -0.31 -1.73
N ASN A 127 -16.90 0.54 -2.52
CA ASN A 127 -16.88 0.49 -3.98
C ASN A 127 -16.15 1.73 -4.53
N PHE A 128 -15.87 1.73 -5.84
CA PHE A 128 -15.19 2.84 -6.54
C PHE A 128 -15.81 4.21 -6.25
N ASN A 129 -17.14 4.27 -6.10
CA ASN A 129 -17.85 5.51 -5.84
C ASN A 129 -17.54 6.18 -4.49
N LYS A 130 -16.87 5.47 -3.58
CA LYS A 130 -16.53 5.95 -2.24
C LYS A 130 -15.04 5.84 -1.94
N VAL A 131 -14.37 4.82 -2.45
CA VAL A 131 -12.92 4.65 -2.32
C VAL A 131 -12.35 4.33 -3.68
N MET A 132 -11.57 5.25 -4.24
CA MET A 132 -10.82 4.98 -5.46
C MET A 132 -9.57 4.20 -5.10
N SER A 133 -9.55 2.93 -5.49
CA SER A 133 -8.40 2.05 -5.39
C SER A 133 -8.32 1.20 -6.65
N LEU A 134 -7.13 0.66 -6.94
CA LEU A 134 -6.92 -0.24 -8.07
C LEU A 134 -7.87 -1.45 -8.03
N PRO A 135 -8.07 -2.16 -6.89
CA PRO A 135 -9.09 -3.21 -6.82
C PRO A 135 -10.51 -2.72 -7.08
N ASN A 136 -10.90 -1.54 -6.59
CA ASN A 136 -12.24 -1.00 -6.80
C ASN A 136 -12.51 -0.61 -8.26
N ILE A 137 -11.46 -0.19 -8.99
CA ILE A 137 -11.48 0.03 -10.44
C ILE A 137 -11.60 -1.31 -11.17
N VAL A 138 -10.76 -2.29 -10.86
CA VAL A 138 -10.77 -3.60 -11.52
C VAL A 138 -12.07 -4.36 -11.26
N LYS A 139 -12.66 -4.23 -10.06
CA LYS A 139 -13.99 -4.80 -9.73
C LYS A 139 -15.12 -4.32 -10.64
N GLN A 140 -14.97 -3.16 -11.30
CA GLN A 140 -15.95 -2.73 -12.31
C GLN A 140 -15.99 -3.69 -13.51
N TYR A 141 -14.85 -4.30 -13.86
CA TYR A 141 -14.72 -5.23 -14.98
C TYR A 141 -14.73 -6.70 -14.53
N THR A 142 -14.25 -6.98 -13.32
CA THR A 142 -14.18 -8.33 -12.73
C THR A 142 -14.77 -8.33 -11.33
N PRO A 143 -16.09 -8.54 -11.16
CA PRO A 143 -16.74 -8.49 -9.85
C PRO A 143 -16.21 -9.50 -8.84
N ASN A 144 -15.72 -10.65 -9.31
CA ASN A 144 -15.16 -11.74 -8.49
C ASN A 144 -13.63 -11.63 -8.30
N LEU A 145 -13.06 -10.43 -8.39
CA LEU A 145 -11.64 -10.18 -8.13
C LEU A 145 -11.27 -10.69 -6.72
N LYS A 146 -10.08 -11.27 -6.57
CA LYS A 146 -9.59 -11.80 -5.29
C LYS A 146 -8.24 -11.20 -4.91
N GLY A 147 -7.84 -11.39 -3.65
CA GLY A 147 -6.52 -11.00 -3.14
C GLY A 147 -6.42 -9.58 -2.57
N TYR A 148 -7.45 -8.74 -2.73
CA TYR A 148 -7.48 -7.41 -2.14
C TYR A 148 -7.54 -7.46 -0.61
N SER A 149 -7.01 -6.43 0.04
CA SER A 149 -7.13 -6.23 1.48
C SER A 149 -8.49 -5.66 1.85
N THR A 150 -8.93 -5.93 3.08
CA THR A 150 -10.13 -5.33 3.68
C THR A 150 -9.80 -4.87 5.09
N LYS A 151 -10.56 -3.91 5.62
CA LYS A 151 -10.44 -3.42 7.01
C LYS A 151 -9.02 -2.93 7.35
N PHE A 152 -8.77 -2.72 8.63
CA PHE A 152 -7.46 -2.39 9.15
C PHE A 152 -6.73 -3.62 9.71
N SER A 153 -5.42 -3.45 9.86
CA SER A 153 -4.52 -4.32 10.61
C SER A 153 -3.66 -3.46 11.53
N ILE A 154 -3.18 -4.05 12.62
CA ILE A 154 -2.23 -3.38 13.53
C ILE A 154 -0.84 -3.92 13.20
N SER A 155 0.04 -3.06 12.68
CA SER A 155 1.35 -3.43 12.11
C SER A 155 2.15 -4.37 13.00
N PHE A 156 2.23 -4.06 14.29
CA PHE A 156 3.09 -4.74 15.27
C PHE A 156 2.46 -5.98 15.91
N LEU A 157 1.15 -6.21 15.76
CA LEU A 157 0.49 -7.39 16.32
C LEU A 157 0.33 -8.52 15.29
N ASN A 158 -0.22 -8.19 14.11
CA ASN A 158 -0.58 -9.19 13.09
C ASN A 158 -0.39 -8.64 11.66
N GLY A 159 0.53 -7.68 11.48
CA GLY A 159 0.62 -6.82 10.30
C GLY A 159 0.58 -7.56 8.97
N GLN A 160 1.33 -8.65 8.80
CA GLN A 160 1.28 -9.45 7.57
C GLN A 160 0.37 -10.68 7.66
N ASN A 161 0.10 -11.24 8.85
CA ASN A 161 -0.56 -12.55 9.01
C ASN A 161 -2.08 -12.50 9.23
N SER A 162 -2.68 -11.31 9.22
CA SER A 162 -4.13 -11.17 9.29
C SER A 162 -4.81 -11.66 8.00
N SER A 163 -5.92 -12.39 8.13
CA SER A 163 -6.77 -12.80 7.00
C SER A 163 -7.30 -11.61 6.21
N ASN A 164 -7.44 -10.46 6.87
CA ASN A 164 -7.93 -9.23 6.26
C ASN A 164 -6.95 -8.63 5.24
N ASN A 165 -5.67 -9.02 5.28
CA ASN A 165 -4.64 -8.44 4.42
C ASN A 165 -4.73 -8.91 2.97
N GLY A 166 -5.40 -10.04 2.72
CA GLY A 166 -5.34 -10.70 1.41
C GLY A 166 -3.88 -10.94 0.98
N LEU A 167 -3.57 -10.51 -0.24
CA LEU A 167 -2.23 -10.59 -0.85
C LEU A 167 -1.43 -9.28 -0.72
N ASN A 168 -1.81 -8.40 0.19
CA ASN A 168 -0.97 -7.27 0.59
C ASN A 168 0.10 -7.76 1.58
N VAL A 169 1.30 -8.02 1.05
CA VAL A 169 2.47 -8.46 1.82
C VAL A 169 3.39 -7.29 2.20
N ALA A 170 2.97 -6.05 1.93
CA ALA A 170 3.74 -4.86 2.31
C ALA A 170 4.00 -4.81 3.82
N LYS A 171 5.13 -4.22 4.19
CA LYS A 171 5.58 -4.09 5.58
C LYS A 171 5.94 -2.64 5.84
N SER A 172 5.28 -1.99 6.80
CA SER A 172 5.66 -0.63 7.22
C SER A 172 7.13 -0.57 7.65
N GLY A 173 7.84 0.48 7.22
CA GLY A 173 9.30 0.59 7.35
C GLY A 173 10.11 -0.34 6.43
N GLY A 174 9.45 -1.02 5.49
CA GLY A 174 10.09 -1.87 4.48
C GLY A 174 10.99 -1.07 3.54
N ARG A 175 12.07 -1.71 3.09
CA ARG A 175 13.14 -1.17 2.24
C ARG A 175 13.38 -2.14 1.09
N SER A 176 14.12 -1.71 0.08
CA SER A 176 14.40 -2.51 -1.12
C SER A 176 14.91 -3.93 -0.80
N TYR A 177 15.84 -4.09 0.14
CA TYR A 177 16.39 -5.40 0.53
C TYR A 177 15.36 -6.36 1.15
N HIS A 178 14.19 -5.88 1.59
CA HIS A 178 13.09 -6.72 2.07
C HIS A 178 12.21 -7.28 0.94
N MET A 179 12.33 -6.76 -0.30
CA MET A 179 11.39 -7.07 -1.38
C MET A 179 11.47 -8.52 -1.84
N LEU A 180 12.66 -9.14 -1.81
CA LEU A 180 12.83 -10.55 -2.15
C LEU A 180 12.01 -11.46 -1.21
N ASN A 181 12.04 -11.16 0.09
CA ASN A 181 11.25 -11.89 1.08
C ASN A 181 9.74 -11.67 0.89
N GLN A 182 9.31 -10.43 0.62
CA GLN A 182 7.90 -10.16 0.34
C GLN A 182 7.41 -10.85 -0.95
N ALA A 183 8.23 -10.88 -2.01
CA ALA A 183 7.93 -11.62 -3.23
C ALA A 183 7.74 -13.11 -2.96
N GLN A 184 8.63 -13.72 -2.18
CA GLN A 184 8.49 -15.12 -1.74
C GLN A 184 7.20 -15.35 -0.95
N MET A 185 6.90 -14.48 0.03
CA MET A 185 5.66 -14.56 0.81
C MET A 185 4.40 -14.46 -0.06
N LEU A 186 4.40 -13.59 -1.08
CA LEU A 186 3.28 -13.46 -2.01
C LEU A 186 3.08 -14.75 -2.81
N ILE A 187 4.17 -15.32 -3.36
CA ILE A 187 4.13 -16.58 -4.11
C ILE A 187 3.58 -17.70 -3.22
N ASP A 188 4.07 -17.82 -1.99
CA ASP A 188 3.66 -18.87 -1.06
C ASP A 188 2.19 -18.77 -0.68
N ARG A 189 1.68 -17.55 -0.45
CA ARG A 189 0.24 -17.33 -0.18
C ARG A 189 -0.63 -17.76 -1.34
N ILE A 190 -0.25 -17.40 -2.57
CA ILE A 190 -1.03 -17.75 -3.76
C ILE A 190 -0.99 -19.28 -3.98
N LYS A 191 0.13 -19.95 -3.74
CA LYS A 191 0.25 -21.41 -3.86
C LYS A 191 -0.55 -22.17 -2.78
N ALA A 192 -0.59 -21.63 -1.57
CA ALA A 192 -1.26 -22.24 -0.43
C ALA A 192 -2.80 -22.17 -0.54
N ASP A 193 -3.32 -21.06 -1.04
CA ASP A 193 -4.76 -20.83 -1.17
C ASP A 193 -5.32 -21.48 -2.46
N LYS A 194 -6.10 -22.55 -2.28
CA LYS A 194 -6.70 -23.32 -3.37
C LYS A 194 -7.83 -22.60 -4.10
N THR A 195 -8.23 -21.41 -3.66
CA THR A 195 -9.23 -20.60 -4.36
C THR A 195 -8.63 -19.88 -5.58
N TYR A 196 -7.30 -19.83 -5.72
CA TYR A 196 -6.61 -19.32 -6.90
C TYR A 196 -6.23 -20.47 -7.85
N ASP A 197 -6.42 -20.26 -9.15
CA ASP A 197 -5.72 -21.07 -10.14
C ASP A 197 -4.31 -20.49 -10.33
N PHE A 198 -3.36 -21.04 -9.56
CA PHE A 198 -1.97 -20.58 -9.55
C PHE A 198 -1.38 -20.44 -10.97
N ASN A 199 -1.67 -21.37 -11.88
CA ASN A 199 -1.08 -21.39 -13.22
C ASN A 199 -1.85 -20.54 -14.23
N ASN A 200 -3.18 -20.45 -14.10
CA ASN A 200 -4.03 -19.88 -15.14
C ASN A 200 -4.63 -18.51 -14.81
N ASP A 201 -4.79 -18.14 -13.54
CA ASP A 201 -5.34 -16.83 -13.19
C ASP A 201 -4.34 -15.72 -13.53
N TRP A 202 -4.81 -14.69 -14.24
CA TRP A 202 -4.02 -13.48 -14.43
C TRP A 202 -3.96 -12.68 -13.14
N LYS A 203 -2.74 -12.29 -12.78
CA LYS A 203 -2.40 -11.58 -11.55
C LYS A 203 -1.89 -10.19 -11.91
N VAL A 204 -2.35 -9.17 -11.20
CA VAL A 204 -1.71 -7.85 -11.18
C VAL A 204 -1.02 -7.68 -9.83
N VAL A 205 0.28 -7.46 -9.84
CA VAL A 205 1.08 -7.25 -8.62
C VAL A 205 1.63 -5.84 -8.62
N THR A 206 1.28 -5.03 -7.62
CA THR A 206 1.91 -3.71 -7.43
C THR A 206 3.19 -3.86 -6.62
N PHE A 207 4.28 -3.29 -7.13
CA PHE A 207 5.59 -3.23 -6.48
C PHE A 207 5.90 -1.76 -6.20
N PHE A 208 5.93 -1.36 -4.93
CA PHE A 208 6.21 0.04 -4.57
C PHE A 208 7.04 0.15 -3.29
N VAL A 209 8.30 0.56 -3.42
CA VAL A 209 9.27 0.74 -2.34
C VAL A 209 10.28 1.82 -2.72
N GLY A 210 10.98 2.35 -1.73
CA GLY A 210 12.16 3.20 -1.92
C GLY A 210 12.12 4.51 -1.13
N GLY A 211 10.97 4.88 -0.59
CA GLY A 211 10.88 6.04 0.31
C GLY A 211 11.78 5.87 1.53
N ASN A 212 11.75 4.70 2.18
CA ASN A 212 12.61 4.41 3.33
C ASN A 212 14.10 4.29 2.95
N ASP A 213 14.42 3.76 1.76
CA ASP A 213 15.79 3.71 1.26
C ASP A 213 16.39 5.11 1.08
N LEU A 214 15.60 6.07 0.55
CA LEU A 214 16.01 7.47 0.46
C LEU A 214 16.18 8.12 1.84
N CYS A 215 15.25 7.85 2.77
CA CYS A 215 15.35 8.37 4.15
C CYS A 215 16.60 7.87 4.87
N ASP A 216 16.97 6.61 4.69
CA ASP A 216 18.10 5.97 5.39
C ASP A 216 19.44 6.12 4.66
N PHE A 217 19.45 6.73 3.48
CA PHE A 217 20.68 6.94 2.71
C PHE A 217 21.77 7.65 3.52
N CYS A 218 21.38 8.68 4.30
CA CYS A 218 22.32 9.43 5.13
C CYS A 218 22.85 8.65 6.35
N VAL A 219 22.23 7.52 6.68
CA VAL A 219 22.61 6.66 7.80
C VAL A 219 23.53 5.54 7.33
N ASP A 220 23.14 4.83 6.28
CA ASP A 220 23.93 3.76 5.68
C ASP A 220 23.99 3.91 4.16
N THR A 221 24.92 4.75 3.73
CA THR A 221 25.16 5.01 2.30
C THR A 221 25.50 3.74 1.51
N ASN A 222 26.10 2.72 2.13
CA ASN A 222 26.53 1.51 1.43
C ASN A 222 25.32 0.64 1.06
N MET A 223 24.39 0.44 2.00
CA MET A 223 23.19 -0.38 1.74
C MET A 223 22.16 0.30 0.84
N HIS A 224 22.19 1.63 0.73
CA HIS A 224 21.18 2.42 0.02
C HIS A 224 21.73 3.13 -1.22
N THR A 225 22.86 2.69 -1.77
CA THR A 225 23.34 3.18 -3.07
C THR A 225 22.31 2.88 -4.18
N PRO A 226 22.32 3.65 -5.28
CA PRO A 226 21.50 3.35 -6.45
C PRO A 226 21.73 1.91 -6.98
N GLU A 227 22.97 1.43 -6.94
CA GLU A 227 23.36 0.09 -7.38
C GLU A 227 22.73 -1.00 -6.50
N GLU A 228 22.85 -0.88 -5.19
CA GLU A 228 22.27 -1.83 -4.23
C GLU A 228 20.75 -1.81 -4.28
N PHE A 229 20.12 -0.63 -4.25
CA PHE A 229 18.66 -0.49 -4.40
C PHE A 229 18.16 -1.18 -5.68
N THR A 230 18.83 -0.93 -6.81
CA THR A 230 18.48 -1.55 -8.09
C THR A 230 18.71 -3.06 -8.06
N GLY A 231 19.76 -3.54 -7.40
CA GLY A 231 20.04 -4.96 -7.18
C GLY A 231 18.90 -5.65 -6.43
N TYR A 232 18.51 -5.13 -5.27
CA TYR A 232 17.44 -5.72 -4.47
C TYR A 232 16.07 -5.72 -5.18
N VAL A 233 15.75 -4.65 -5.91
CA VAL A 233 14.53 -4.61 -6.72
C VAL A 233 14.58 -5.64 -7.84
N ARG A 234 15.72 -5.78 -8.52
CA ARG A 234 15.92 -6.78 -9.58
C ARG A 234 15.75 -8.20 -9.05
N ASP A 235 16.38 -8.55 -7.93
CA ASP A 235 16.30 -9.89 -7.36
C ASP A 235 14.85 -10.30 -7.05
N ALA A 236 14.06 -9.39 -6.50
CA ALA A 236 12.64 -9.62 -6.22
C ALA A 236 11.81 -9.78 -7.51
N LEU A 237 12.07 -8.97 -8.54
CA LEU A 237 11.41 -9.06 -9.84
C LEU A 237 11.76 -10.35 -10.57
N ASP A 238 13.03 -10.78 -10.54
CA ASP A 238 13.50 -12.02 -11.14
C ASP A 238 12.85 -13.23 -10.48
N LEU A 239 12.69 -13.21 -9.14
CA LEU A 239 11.95 -14.25 -8.43
C LEU A 239 10.48 -14.32 -8.87
N LEU A 240 9.78 -13.17 -8.93
CA LEU A 240 8.39 -13.12 -9.38
C LEU A 240 8.26 -13.62 -10.83
N HIS A 241 9.16 -13.20 -11.71
CA HIS A 241 9.16 -13.62 -13.11
C HIS A 241 9.37 -15.14 -13.25
N ALA A 242 10.32 -15.71 -12.50
CA ALA A 242 10.61 -17.14 -12.54
C ALA A 242 9.52 -18.01 -11.91
N SER A 243 8.83 -17.50 -10.88
CA SER A 243 8.02 -18.34 -9.98
C SER A 243 6.53 -17.98 -9.91
N LEU A 244 6.06 -16.92 -10.57
CA LEU A 244 4.66 -16.49 -10.54
C LEU A 244 4.10 -16.31 -11.97
N PRO A 245 3.53 -17.36 -12.57
CA PRO A 245 3.07 -17.32 -13.96
C PRO A 245 1.85 -16.40 -14.13
N ARG A 246 1.69 -15.86 -15.35
CA ARG A 246 0.59 -14.96 -15.76
C ARG A 246 0.46 -13.75 -14.83
N THR A 247 1.57 -13.03 -14.67
CA THR A 247 1.65 -11.87 -13.79
C THR A 247 2.02 -10.64 -14.59
N PHE A 248 1.25 -9.58 -14.42
CA PHE A 248 1.65 -8.22 -14.76
C PHE A 248 2.15 -7.54 -13.49
N VAL A 249 3.40 -7.09 -13.48
CA VAL A 249 3.97 -6.33 -12.36
C VAL A 249 3.89 -4.84 -12.68
N ASN A 250 3.14 -4.10 -11.87
CA ASN A 250 3.12 -2.65 -11.88
C ASN A 250 4.23 -2.14 -10.96
N LEU A 251 5.42 -1.87 -11.52
CA LEU A 251 6.54 -1.28 -10.80
C LEU A 251 6.36 0.24 -10.69
N VAL A 252 6.13 0.71 -9.47
CA VAL A 252 5.86 2.12 -9.17
C VAL A 252 7.16 2.80 -8.79
N LEU A 253 7.45 3.92 -9.44
CA LEU A 253 8.64 4.71 -9.14
C LEU A 253 8.51 5.43 -7.81
N VAL A 254 9.65 5.67 -7.16
CA VAL A 254 9.73 6.45 -5.93
C VAL A 254 9.20 7.87 -6.20
N LEU A 255 8.55 8.46 -5.18
CA LEU A 255 8.02 9.82 -5.25
C LEU A 255 9.15 10.83 -5.50
N ASP A 256 8.88 11.80 -6.37
CA ASP A 256 9.77 12.95 -6.54
C ASP A 256 9.60 13.88 -5.33
N ILE A 257 10.65 13.98 -4.51
CA ILE A 257 10.67 14.75 -3.26
C ILE A 257 11.53 16.02 -3.36
N ARG A 258 11.82 16.47 -4.58
CA ARG A 258 12.60 17.69 -4.85
C ARG A 258 11.82 18.98 -4.59
#